data_AF-A0A1G3ZFY3-F1
#
_entry.id   AF-A0A1G3ZFY3-F1
#
_cell.length_a   1.000
_cell.length_b   1.000
_cell.length_c   1.000
_cell.angle_alpha   90.00
_cell.angle_beta   90.00
_cell.angle_gamma   90.00
#
_symmetry.space_group_name_H-M   'P 1'
#
loop_
_entity.id
_entity.type
_entity.pdbx_description
1 polymer ?
#
loop_
_entity_poly.entity_id
_entity_poly.type
_entity_poly.pdbx_seq_one_letter_code
_entity_poly.pdbx_strand_id
1 'polypeptide(L)'
;MQIPGYLSDTPGTREELAGLQGAVRHVDEQFGRWVQALRELGLEKNTLLIATTDHGIAMPRAKCSVYEPGLQVMLMLRHAGRVGWHGGAVRNEMVSNIDVLPSILDLVGIPVPANVQGRSFAPLLDGRAYKPNATIFGELTYHGYYDPQRSIRTETHKLIANFSTAPAFQDPSQMWRPKSDTVVPENPGTAFHPHLELYDLTADPWEQVNLANKPACASIRDELARRLLQHMVETDDPLLRGAVTSPQHETTMKMLRGEPVETKRKKK
;
A
#
# COMPACT_ATOMS: atom_id res chain seq x y z
N MET A 1 19.74 15.64 -2.87
CA MET A 1 18.71 14.59 -3.07
C MET A 1 19.15 13.36 -2.31
N GLN A 2 18.34 12.89 -1.36
CA GLN A 2 18.62 11.69 -0.58
C GLN A 2 18.05 10.47 -1.32
N ILE A 3 18.85 9.42 -1.48
CA ILE A 3 18.42 8.16 -2.08
C ILE A 3 17.91 7.26 -0.94
N PRO A 4 16.67 6.73 -1.02
CA PRO A 4 16.18 5.76 -0.04
C PRO A 4 17.09 4.54 0.09
N GLY A 5 17.25 4.02 1.31
CA GLY A 5 18.22 2.94 1.59
C GLY A 5 17.94 1.60 0.91
N TYR A 6 16.72 1.39 0.40
CA TYR A 6 16.35 0.21 -0.38
C TYR A 6 16.67 0.32 -1.88
N LEU A 7 17.17 1.48 -2.33
CA LEU A 7 17.54 1.72 -3.73
C LEU A 7 19.06 1.83 -3.88
N SER A 8 19.55 1.31 -5.01
CA SER A 8 20.94 1.50 -5.43
C SER A 8 21.16 2.94 -5.93
N ASP A 9 22.23 3.57 -5.45
CA ASP A 9 22.61 4.91 -5.84
C ASP A 9 23.35 4.92 -7.18
N THR A 10 22.59 4.88 -8.27
CA THR A 10 23.11 4.90 -9.65
C THR A 10 22.64 6.15 -10.39
N PRO A 11 23.31 6.55 -11.51
CA PRO A 11 22.87 7.70 -12.31
C PRO A 11 21.41 7.60 -12.76
N GLY A 12 20.94 6.40 -13.13
CA GLY A 12 19.57 6.14 -13.54
C GLY A 12 18.56 6.30 -12.39
N THR A 13 18.85 5.75 -11.21
CA THR A 13 18.04 5.99 -9.99
C THR A 13 17.96 7.48 -9.66
N ARG A 14 19.08 8.20 -9.76
CA ARG A 14 19.11 9.65 -9.51
C ARG A 14 18.27 10.43 -10.51
N GLU A 15 18.34 10.09 -11.79
CA GLU A 15 17.55 10.74 -12.83
C GLU A 15 16.04 10.52 -12.61
N GLU A 16 15.64 9.30 -12.29
CA GLU A 16 14.22 8.97 -12.06
C GLU A 16 13.67 9.66 -10.81
N LEU A 17 14.44 9.69 -9.72
CA LEU A 17 14.07 10.44 -8.51
C LEU A 17 14.02 11.94 -8.76
N ALA A 18 14.91 12.51 -9.58
CA ALA A 18 14.85 13.91 -9.96
C ALA A 18 13.57 14.22 -10.77
N GLY A 19 13.17 13.33 -11.68
CA GLY A 19 11.90 13.41 -12.40
C GLY A 19 10.70 13.37 -11.47
N LEU A 20 10.70 12.44 -10.50
CA LEU A 20 9.67 12.36 -9.46
C LEU A 20 9.57 13.66 -8.66
N GLN A 21 10.70 14.25 -8.23
CA GLN A 21 10.70 15.52 -7.51
C GLN A 21 10.12 16.67 -8.33
N GLY A 22 10.38 16.71 -9.64
CA GLY A 22 9.73 17.65 -10.56
C GLY A 22 8.21 17.48 -10.61
N ALA A 23 7.73 16.24 -10.69
CA ALA A 23 6.30 15.93 -10.65
C ALA A 23 5.65 16.30 -9.30
N VAL A 24 6.32 15.99 -8.18
CA VAL A 24 5.87 16.36 -6.83
C VAL A 24 5.75 17.87 -6.70
N ARG A 25 6.74 18.63 -7.18
CA ARG A 25 6.68 20.10 -7.19
C ARG A 25 5.48 20.62 -7.99
N HIS A 26 5.24 20.03 -9.17
CA HIS A 26 4.08 20.43 -9.98
C HIS A 26 2.75 20.17 -9.25
N VAL A 27 2.63 19.02 -8.59
CA VAL A 27 1.44 18.68 -7.78
C VAL A 27 1.28 19.63 -6.60
N ASP A 28 2.36 19.94 -5.87
CA ASP A 28 2.36 20.91 -4.75
C ASP A 28 1.84 22.29 -5.19
N GLU A 29 2.27 22.78 -6.37
CA GLU A 29 1.76 24.01 -6.96
C GLU A 29 0.24 23.95 -7.27
N GLN A 30 -0.32 22.77 -7.56
CA GLN A 30 -1.77 22.61 -7.72
C GLN A 30 -2.50 22.64 -6.38
N PHE A 31 -1.95 21.98 -5.35
CA PHE A 31 -2.51 22.01 -4.00
C PHE A 31 -2.56 23.44 -3.47
N GLY A 32 -1.51 24.23 -3.70
CA GLY A 32 -1.49 25.66 -3.37
C GLY A 32 -2.66 26.42 -4.00
N ARG A 33 -2.95 26.17 -5.29
CA ARG A 33 -4.08 26.78 -6.00
C ARG A 33 -5.43 26.35 -5.42
N TRP A 34 -5.61 25.07 -5.08
CA TRP A 34 -6.87 24.61 -4.47
C TRP A 34 -7.11 25.24 -3.11
N VAL A 35 -6.08 25.31 -2.26
CA VAL A 35 -6.16 25.98 -0.96
C VAL A 35 -6.48 27.47 -1.12
N GLN A 36 -5.85 28.15 -2.09
CA GLN A 36 -6.15 29.55 -2.38
C GLN A 36 -7.61 29.74 -2.84
N ALA A 37 -8.11 28.91 -3.75
CA ALA A 37 -9.49 28.97 -4.20
C ALA A 37 -10.49 28.78 -3.05
N LEU A 38 -10.23 27.85 -2.13
CA LEU A 38 -11.06 27.66 -0.93
C LEU A 38 -11.06 28.89 -0.01
N ARG A 39 -9.95 29.63 0.08
CA ARG A 39 -9.87 30.90 0.82
C ARG A 39 -10.68 32.00 0.15
N GLU A 40 -10.51 32.17 -1.15
CA GLU A 40 -11.21 33.21 -1.95
C GLU A 40 -12.73 32.99 -1.95
N LEU A 41 -13.18 31.74 -1.93
CA LEU A 41 -14.59 31.37 -1.80
C LEU A 41 -15.13 31.41 -0.37
N GLY A 42 -14.28 31.67 0.63
CA GLY A 42 -14.68 31.65 2.05
C GLY A 42 -15.03 30.26 2.59
N LEU A 43 -14.65 29.19 1.89
CA LEU A 43 -14.99 27.79 2.23
C LEU A 43 -13.94 27.09 3.10
N GLU A 44 -12.74 27.68 3.26
CA GLU A 44 -11.61 27.06 3.95
C GLU A 44 -11.95 26.55 5.37
N LYS A 45 -12.76 27.30 6.13
CA LYS A 45 -13.13 26.91 7.50
C LYS A 45 -14.12 25.73 7.55
N ASN A 46 -14.88 25.50 6.48
CA ASN A 46 -15.91 24.47 6.40
C ASN A 46 -15.52 23.31 5.46
N THR A 47 -14.23 23.14 5.19
CA THR A 47 -13.72 22.13 4.26
C THR A 47 -12.68 21.25 4.97
N LEU A 48 -12.92 19.93 4.96
CA LEU A 48 -11.89 18.95 5.26
C LEU A 48 -11.08 18.67 3.99
N LEU A 49 -9.78 18.94 4.05
CA LEU A 49 -8.83 18.56 3.01
C LEU A 49 -8.10 17.29 3.45
N ILE A 50 -8.12 16.27 2.59
CA ILE A 50 -7.34 15.04 2.76
C ILE A 50 -6.47 14.88 1.52
N ALA A 51 -5.16 14.78 1.71
CA ALA A 51 -4.20 14.44 0.66
C ALA A 51 -3.58 13.08 0.99
N THR A 52 -3.63 12.15 0.06
CA THR A 52 -3.07 10.80 0.24
C THR A 52 -2.48 10.26 -1.07
N THR A 53 -1.73 9.16 -1.00
CA THR A 53 -1.37 8.33 -2.15
C THR A 53 -2.00 6.95 -2.02
N ASP A 54 -2.27 6.30 -3.15
CA ASP A 54 -2.87 4.96 -3.21
C ASP A 54 -1.85 3.87 -2.87
N HIS A 55 -0.60 4.07 -3.28
CA HIS A 55 0.54 3.18 -3.00
C HIS A 55 1.86 3.97 -2.92
N GLY A 56 2.96 3.26 -2.68
CA GLY A 56 4.33 3.78 -2.67
C GLY A 56 4.84 4.28 -4.02
N ILE A 57 6.05 4.84 -4.05
CA ILE A 57 6.63 5.40 -5.28
C ILE A 57 6.89 4.33 -6.34
N ALA A 58 6.90 4.71 -7.62
CA ALA A 58 7.14 3.78 -8.74
C ALA A 58 8.63 3.41 -8.89
N MET A 59 9.25 2.88 -7.83
CA MET A 59 10.66 2.50 -7.75
C MET A 59 10.81 1.04 -7.27
N PRO A 60 11.92 0.34 -7.58
CA PRO A 60 12.15 -1.04 -7.17
C PRO A 60 11.79 -1.28 -5.70
N ARG A 61 11.10 -2.40 -5.41
CA ARG A 61 10.57 -2.77 -4.08
C ARG A 61 9.52 -1.84 -3.46
N ALA A 62 9.05 -0.81 -4.17
CA ALA A 62 7.99 0.07 -3.70
C ALA A 62 6.65 -0.31 -4.35
N LYS A 63 6.16 0.47 -5.32
CA LYS A 63 4.93 0.15 -6.07
C LYS A 63 4.95 -1.31 -6.57
N CYS A 64 3.77 -1.93 -6.64
CA CYS A 64 3.59 -3.34 -7.02
C CYS A 64 4.18 -4.35 -6.01
N SER A 65 4.34 -3.97 -4.75
CA SER A 65 4.80 -4.89 -3.71
C SER A 65 4.06 -4.63 -2.40
N VAL A 66 4.15 -5.59 -1.48
CA VAL A 66 3.70 -5.40 -0.10
C VAL A 66 4.84 -5.08 0.87
N TYR A 67 6.01 -4.65 0.37
CA TYR A 67 7.10 -4.10 1.18
C TYR A 67 6.75 -2.70 1.72
N GLU A 68 7.48 -2.22 2.73
CA GLU A 68 7.31 -0.92 3.38
C GLU A 68 7.34 0.23 2.38
N PRO A 69 8.29 0.29 1.44
CA PRO A 69 8.28 1.37 0.45
C PRO A 69 7.05 1.35 -0.46
N GLY A 70 6.36 0.21 -0.57
CA GLY A 70 5.13 0.05 -1.36
C GLY A 70 3.84 0.34 -0.59
N LEU A 71 3.83 0.08 0.71
CA LEU A 71 2.65 0.26 1.57
C LEU A 71 2.65 1.59 2.35
N GLN A 72 3.82 2.18 2.61
CA GLN A 72 3.93 3.44 3.33
C GLN A 72 3.57 4.60 2.41
N VAL A 73 2.33 5.08 2.55
CA VAL A 73 1.75 6.15 1.75
C VAL A 73 1.74 7.49 2.47
N MET A 74 1.62 8.57 1.70
CA MET A 74 1.38 9.90 2.25
C MET A 74 -0.05 9.95 2.81
N LEU A 75 -0.26 10.55 3.98
CA LEU A 75 -1.58 10.94 4.47
C LEU A 75 -1.49 12.25 5.25
N MET A 76 -2.10 13.30 4.72
CA MET A 76 -2.17 14.62 5.34
C MET A 76 -3.63 15.08 5.42
N LEU A 77 -3.99 15.65 6.56
CA LEU A 77 -5.33 16.18 6.79
C LEU A 77 -5.25 17.63 7.24
N ARG A 78 -6.22 18.44 6.81
CA ARG A 78 -6.36 19.82 7.24
C ARG A 78 -7.83 20.22 7.32
N HIS A 79 -8.20 20.86 8.42
CA HIS A 79 -9.53 21.45 8.60
C HIS A 79 -9.42 22.76 9.38
N ALA A 80 -9.39 23.91 8.69
CA ALA A 80 -9.05 25.19 9.30
C ALA A 80 -10.08 25.70 10.33
N GLY A 81 -11.35 25.31 10.22
CA GLY A 81 -12.39 25.71 11.17
C GLY A 81 -12.61 24.74 12.33
N ARG A 82 -11.88 23.63 12.43
CA ARG A 82 -12.10 22.63 13.48
C ARG A 82 -11.29 23.00 14.72
N VAL A 83 -11.98 23.13 15.86
CA VAL A 83 -11.34 23.48 17.14
C VAL A 83 -10.31 22.40 17.51
N GLY A 84 -9.14 22.83 17.99
CA GLY A 84 -8.03 21.96 18.36
C GLY A 84 -7.10 21.56 17.19
N TRP A 85 -7.45 21.88 15.95
CA TRP A 85 -6.60 21.61 14.79
C TRP A 85 -5.75 22.84 14.44
N HIS A 86 -4.54 22.88 14.97
CA HIS A 86 -3.58 23.99 14.75
C HIS A 86 -2.59 23.74 13.59
N GLY A 87 -2.66 22.59 12.91
CA GLY A 87 -1.67 22.17 11.91
C GLY A 87 -0.33 21.77 12.53
N GLY A 88 0.59 21.26 11.71
CA GLY A 88 1.97 20.90 12.13
C GLY A 88 2.11 19.68 13.04
N ALA A 89 1.00 19.05 13.46
CA ALA A 89 1.04 17.84 14.27
C ALA A 89 1.43 16.63 13.41
N VAL A 90 2.36 15.82 13.92
CA VAL A 90 2.77 14.53 13.35
C VAL A 90 2.25 13.41 14.24
N ARG A 91 1.68 12.37 13.64
CA ARG A 91 1.12 11.19 14.30
C ARG A 91 1.86 9.95 13.81
N ASN A 92 2.21 9.06 14.73
CA ASN A 92 2.98 7.84 14.43
C ASN A 92 2.13 6.57 14.56
N GLU A 93 0.88 6.71 15.00
CA GLU A 93 -0.06 5.63 15.13
C GLU A 93 -0.36 4.98 13.78
N MET A 94 -0.31 3.64 13.72
CA MET A 94 -0.60 2.92 12.48
C MET A 94 -2.06 3.09 12.06
N VAL A 95 -2.23 3.61 10.84
CA VAL A 95 -3.50 3.74 10.11
C VAL A 95 -3.36 3.11 8.72
N SER A 96 -4.47 2.69 8.12
CA SER A 96 -4.54 2.13 6.78
C SER A 96 -5.41 2.99 5.86
N ASN A 97 -5.23 2.89 4.54
CA ASN A 97 -6.11 3.55 3.57
C ASN A 97 -7.59 3.15 3.75
N ILE A 98 -7.88 1.93 4.21
CA ILE A 98 -9.26 1.50 4.51
C ILE A 98 -9.90 2.26 5.68
N ASP A 99 -9.09 2.92 6.52
CA ASP A 99 -9.54 3.72 7.67
C ASP A 99 -10.02 5.11 7.25
N VAL A 100 -9.70 5.57 6.03
CA VAL A 100 -10.08 6.90 5.54
C VAL A 100 -11.59 7.04 5.43
N LEU A 101 -12.28 6.06 4.83
CA LEU A 101 -13.74 6.07 4.69
C LEU A 101 -14.46 6.20 6.04
N PRO A 102 -14.26 5.30 7.03
CA PRO A 102 -14.94 5.42 8.31
C PRO A 102 -14.54 6.68 9.08
N SER A 103 -13.32 7.20 8.89
CA SER A 103 -12.90 8.48 9.47
C SER A 103 -13.66 9.67 8.90
N ILE A 104 -13.88 9.71 7.58
CA ILE A 104 -14.69 10.76 6.94
C ILE A 104 -16.13 10.69 7.47
N LEU A 105 -16.73 9.50 7.50
CA LEU A 105 -18.11 9.30 7.98
C LEU A 105 -18.27 9.77 9.43
N ASP A 106 -17.37 9.39 10.33
CA ASP A 106 -17.33 9.84 11.72
C ASP A 106 -17.21 11.38 11.81
N LEU A 107 -16.29 11.98 11.05
CA LEU A 107 -16.07 13.43 11.05
C LEU A 107 -17.31 14.24 10.61
N VAL A 108 -18.16 13.68 9.75
CA VAL A 108 -19.39 14.33 9.27
C VAL A 108 -20.66 13.82 9.97
N GLY A 109 -20.53 12.97 10.99
CA GLY A 109 -21.65 12.47 11.79
C GLY A 109 -22.53 11.42 11.10
N ILE A 110 -22.01 10.72 10.08
CA ILE A 110 -22.71 9.64 9.40
C ILE A 110 -22.30 8.29 10.05
N PRO A 111 -23.25 7.40 10.41
CA PRO A 111 -22.93 6.08 10.93
C PRO A 111 -22.10 5.25 9.93
N VAL A 112 -21.06 4.59 10.42
CA VAL A 112 -20.23 3.68 9.62
C VAL A 112 -21.01 2.39 9.32
N PRO A 113 -21.16 1.98 8.05
CA PRO A 113 -21.81 0.71 7.70
C PRO A 113 -21.06 -0.49 8.28
N ALA A 114 -21.80 -1.54 8.66
CA ALA A 114 -21.24 -2.73 9.31
C ALA A 114 -20.27 -3.53 8.42
N ASN A 115 -20.31 -3.34 7.10
CA ASN A 115 -19.42 -4.00 6.14
C ASN A 115 -18.12 -3.22 5.86
N VAL A 116 -17.91 -2.07 6.51
CA VAL A 116 -16.63 -1.34 6.43
C VAL A 116 -15.65 -1.95 7.41
N GLN A 117 -14.51 -2.44 6.89
CA GLN A 117 -13.48 -3.13 7.69
C GLN A 117 -12.54 -2.17 8.43
N GLY A 118 -12.36 -0.95 7.91
CA GLY A 118 -11.50 0.07 8.52
C GLY A 118 -12.08 0.64 9.81
N ARG A 119 -11.25 1.38 10.54
CA ARG A 119 -11.59 2.01 11.81
C ARG A 119 -11.34 3.52 11.75
N SER A 120 -12.28 4.30 12.29
CA SER A 120 -12.11 5.76 12.32
C SER A 120 -10.90 6.16 13.18
N PHE A 121 -9.99 6.94 12.60
CA PHE A 121 -8.91 7.62 13.31
C PHE A 121 -9.25 9.07 13.67
N ALA A 122 -10.50 9.52 13.43
CA ALA A 122 -10.94 10.86 13.82
C ALA A 122 -10.66 11.22 15.30
N PRO A 123 -10.75 10.28 16.27
CA PRO A 123 -10.36 10.57 17.66
C PRO A 123 -8.93 11.09 17.83
N LEU A 124 -7.95 10.62 17.02
CA LEU A 124 -6.57 11.12 17.04
C LEU A 124 -6.48 12.61 16.72
N LEU A 125 -7.36 13.06 15.83
CA LEU A 125 -7.34 14.41 15.30
C LEU A 125 -7.91 15.40 16.31
N ASP A 126 -8.85 14.96 17.14
CA ASP A 126 -9.47 15.75 18.20
C ASP A 126 -8.76 15.62 19.56
N GLY A 127 -7.62 14.91 19.62
CA GLY A 127 -6.92 14.64 20.88
C GLY A 127 -7.70 13.75 21.86
N ARG A 128 -8.69 13.01 21.35
CA ARG A 128 -9.48 12.04 22.12
C ARG A 128 -8.73 10.71 22.22
N ALA A 129 -9.13 9.88 23.17
CA ALA A 129 -8.59 8.54 23.31
C ALA A 129 -8.79 7.74 22.01
N TYR A 130 -7.71 7.19 21.49
CA TYR A 130 -7.68 6.38 20.28
C TYR A 130 -6.89 5.10 20.56
N LYS A 131 -7.38 3.98 20.02
CA LYS A 131 -6.66 2.71 20.03
C LYS A 131 -6.10 2.47 18.62
N PRO A 132 -4.78 2.61 18.40
CA PRO A 132 -4.15 2.33 17.13
C PRO A 132 -4.46 0.94 16.59
N ASN A 133 -4.34 0.79 15.28
CA ASN A 133 -4.31 -0.55 14.72
C ASN A 133 -3.07 -1.26 15.26
N ALA A 134 -3.27 -2.41 15.90
CA ALA A 134 -2.16 -3.24 16.35
C ALA A 134 -1.46 -3.92 15.15
N THR A 135 -2.18 -4.07 14.04
CA THR A 135 -1.68 -4.63 12.79
C THR A 135 -2.27 -3.96 11.57
N ILE A 136 -1.49 -3.91 10.50
CA ILE A 136 -1.91 -3.53 9.15
C ILE A 136 -1.70 -4.74 8.24
N PHE A 137 -2.64 -4.98 7.34
CA PHE A 137 -2.56 -6.05 6.34
C PHE A 137 -2.35 -5.45 4.95
N GLY A 138 -1.53 -6.11 4.13
CA GLY A 138 -1.26 -5.73 2.75
C GLY A 138 -1.56 -6.88 1.81
N GLU A 139 -2.12 -6.58 0.65
CA GLU A 139 -2.52 -7.59 -0.34
C GLU A 139 -2.12 -7.18 -1.75
N LEU A 140 -1.51 -8.13 -2.47
CA LEU A 140 -1.26 -8.06 -3.90
C LEU A 140 -1.73 -9.38 -4.51
N THR A 141 -2.43 -9.34 -5.65
CA THR A 141 -2.79 -10.57 -6.39
C THR A 141 -2.33 -10.45 -7.84
N TYR A 142 -2.74 -9.36 -8.48
CA TYR A 142 -2.34 -9.02 -9.83
C TYR A 142 -1.82 -7.59 -9.87
N HIS A 143 -0.76 -7.39 -10.64
CA HIS A 143 -0.46 -6.07 -11.22
C HIS A 143 -0.14 -6.24 -12.70
N GLY A 144 1.14 -6.36 -13.07
CA GLY A 144 1.54 -6.69 -14.45
C GLY A 144 1.39 -8.19 -14.78
N TYR A 145 1.51 -9.04 -13.77
CA TYR A 145 1.38 -10.49 -13.86
C TYR A 145 0.77 -11.03 -12.56
N TYR A 146 0.52 -12.34 -12.52
CA TYR A 146 0.02 -13.01 -11.32
C TYR A 146 1.15 -13.17 -10.32
N ASP A 147 1.11 -12.40 -9.24
CA ASP A 147 2.02 -12.50 -8.11
C ASP A 147 1.30 -12.25 -6.78
N PRO A 148 0.53 -13.25 -6.31
CA PRO A 148 -0.14 -13.17 -5.03
C PRO A 148 0.84 -13.08 -3.85
N GLN A 149 0.73 -11.97 -3.12
CA GLN A 149 1.42 -11.72 -1.85
C GLN A 149 0.40 -11.26 -0.79
N ARG A 150 0.63 -11.67 0.45
CA ARG A 150 -0.13 -11.20 1.63
C ARG A 150 0.85 -10.81 2.72
N SER A 151 0.60 -9.72 3.43
CA SER A 151 1.47 -9.29 4.52
C SER A 151 0.69 -8.90 5.76
N ILE A 152 1.34 -9.07 6.90
CA ILE A 152 0.91 -8.56 8.21
C ILE A 152 2.06 -7.77 8.81
N ARG A 153 1.78 -6.52 9.17
CA ARG A 153 2.72 -5.59 9.80
C ARG A 153 2.23 -5.28 11.21
N THR A 154 3.09 -5.43 12.21
CA THR A 154 2.96 -4.80 13.53
C THR A 154 3.83 -3.54 13.59
N GLU A 155 3.87 -2.87 14.74
CA GLU A 155 4.77 -1.72 14.93
C GLU A 155 6.25 -2.07 14.72
N THR A 156 6.65 -3.31 15.05
CA THR A 156 8.06 -3.71 15.08
C THR A 156 8.44 -4.78 14.08
N HIS A 157 7.49 -5.59 13.60
CA HIS A 157 7.78 -6.71 12.71
C HIS A 157 6.81 -6.79 11.55
N LYS A 158 7.27 -7.38 10.46
CA LYS A 158 6.43 -7.64 9.30
C LYS A 158 6.71 -9.00 8.71
N LEU A 159 5.64 -9.72 8.40
CA LEU A 159 5.69 -10.98 7.69
C LEU A 159 5.04 -10.80 6.31
N ILE A 160 5.68 -11.33 5.27
CA ILE A 160 5.15 -11.44 3.92
C ILE A 160 5.06 -12.93 3.56
N ALA A 161 3.94 -13.34 2.98
CA ALA A 161 3.72 -14.66 2.43
C ALA A 161 3.56 -14.56 0.90
N ASN A 162 4.37 -15.33 0.18
CA ASN A 162 4.42 -15.34 -1.28
C ASN A 162 3.84 -16.66 -1.81
N PHE A 163 2.82 -16.57 -2.66
CA PHE A 163 2.04 -17.72 -3.12
C PHE A 163 2.36 -18.15 -4.56
N SER A 164 3.34 -17.50 -5.20
CA SER A 164 3.74 -17.81 -6.57
C SER A 164 5.26 -17.77 -6.75
N THR A 165 5.74 -18.39 -7.83
CA THR A 165 7.15 -18.32 -8.25
C THR A 165 7.37 -17.06 -9.10
N ALA A 166 7.07 -15.90 -8.52
CA ALA A 166 7.32 -14.60 -9.14
C ALA A 166 8.78 -14.17 -8.96
N PRO A 167 9.40 -13.52 -9.97
CA PRO A 167 10.74 -12.98 -9.84
C PRO A 167 10.82 -11.92 -8.72
N ALA A 168 11.83 -12.02 -7.86
CA ALA A 168 12.10 -11.08 -6.77
C ALA A 168 12.64 -9.71 -7.21
N PHE A 169 12.74 -9.49 -8.52
CA PHE A 169 13.30 -8.29 -9.15
C PHE A 169 12.30 -7.73 -10.18
N GLN A 170 11.16 -7.25 -9.71
CA GLN A 170 10.17 -6.64 -10.59
C GLN A 170 10.54 -5.18 -10.91
N ASP A 171 10.34 -4.78 -12.18
CA ASP A 171 10.25 -3.38 -12.58
C ASP A 171 8.87 -2.80 -12.21
N PRO A 172 8.81 -1.85 -11.26
CA PRO A 172 7.55 -1.26 -10.82
C PRO A 172 7.16 -0.01 -11.61
N SER A 173 8.06 0.52 -12.43
CA SER A 173 7.80 1.71 -13.26
C SER A 173 6.80 1.40 -14.39
N GLN A 174 6.69 0.12 -14.77
CA GLN A 174 6.00 -0.34 -15.97
C GLN A 174 6.50 0.37 -17.24
N MET A 175 7.69 0.97 -17.18
CA MET A 175 8.32 1.56 -18.34
C MET A 175 8.92 0.42 -19.16
N TRP A 176 8.73 0.45 -20.48
CA TRP A 176 9.41 -0.50 -21.36
C TRP A 176 10.95 -0.40 -21.28
N ARG A 177 11.48 0.67 -20.66
CA ARG A 177 12.88 0.94 -20.37
C ARG A 177 13.00 1.66 -19.03
N PRO A 178 13.06 0.95 -17.89
CA PRO A 178 13.28 1.59 -16.59
C PRO A 178 14.62 2.32 -16.58
N LYS A 179 14.69 3.43 -15.83
CA LYS A 179 15.93 4.18 -15.63
C LYS A 179 16.61 3.78 -14.33
N SER A 180 15.84 3.56 -13.27
CA SER A 180 16.32 2.93 -12.05
C SER A 180 16.69 1.47 -12.31
N ASP A 181 17.84 1.07 -11.77
CA ASP A 181 18.26 -0.31 -11.85
C ASP A 181 17.38 -1.14 -10.92
N THR A 182 16.51 -1.98 -11.48
CA THR A 182 16.07 -3.16 -10.74
C THR A 182 17.32 -3.96 -10.45
N VAL A 183 17.60 -4.29 -9.18
CA VAL A 183 18.72 -5.17 -8.84
C VAL A 183 18.39 -6.54 -9.44
N VAL A 184 18.81 -6.78 -10.68
CA VAL A 184 18.71 -8.07 -11.35
C VAL A 184 19.82 -8.93 -10.75
N PRO A 185 19.50 -10.01 -10.04
CA PRO A 185 20.53 -10.85 -9.47
C PRO A 185 21.35 -11.48 -10.60
N GLU A 186 22.61 -11.81 -10.30
CA GLU A 186 23.53 -12.42 -11.27
C GLU A 186 22.94 -13.68 -11.93
N ASN A 187 22.09 -14.41 -11.21
CA ASN A 187 21.32 -15.53 -11.73
C ASN A 187 19.79 -15.28 -11.63
N PRO A 188 19.20 -14.53 -12.58
CA PRO A 188 17.79 -14.15 -12.53
C PRO A 188 16.84 -15.35 -12.61
N GLY A 189 17.28 -16.46 -13.22
CA GLY A 189 16.51 -17.70 -13.30
C GLY A 189 16.30 -18.42 -11.96
N THR A 190 16.92 -17.93 -10.89
CA THR A 190 16.79 -18.47 -9.52
C THR A 190 16.32 -17.44 -8.50
N ALA A 191 16.13 -16.19 -8.93
CA ALA A 191 15.78 -15.08 -8.08
C ALA A 191 14.27 -14.97 -7.90
N PHE A 192 13.69 -15.91 -7.15
CA PHE A 192 12.28 -15.90 -6.77
C PHE A 192 12.11 -15.51 -5.31
N HIS A 193 10.93 -15.00 -4.96
CA HIS A 193 10.59 -14.76 -3.57
C HIS A 193 10.58 -16.08 -2.77
N PRO A 194 11.14 -16.12 -1.54
CA PRO A 194 10.94 -17.26 -0.65
C PRO A 194 9.47 -17.30 -0.20
N HIS A 195 8.97 -18.46 0.22
CA HIS A 195 7.56 -18.58 0.64
C HIS A 195 7.17 -17.63 1.77
N LEU A 196 8.09 -17.39 2.71
CA LEU A 196 7.91 -16.48 3.83
C LEU A 196 9.10 -15.53 3.95
N GLU A 197 8.79 -14.27 4.23
CA GLU A 197 9.77 -13.23 4.56
C GLU A 197 9.37 -12.61 5.89
N LEU A 198 10.32 -12.46 6.82
CA LEU A 198 10.12 -11.83 8.12
C LEU A 198 11.16 -10.74 8.31
N TYR A 199 10.71 -9.56 8.73
CA TYR A 199 11.57 -8.40 8.96
C TYR A 199 11.34 -7.80 10.34
N ASP A 200 12.42 -7.36 10.98
CA ASP A 200 12.40 -6.49 12.14
C ASP A 200 12.53 -5.04 11.64
N LEU A 201 11.42 -4.30 11.71
CA LEU A 201 11.30 -2.95 11.18
C LEU A 201 11.97 -1.89 12.05
N THR A 202 12.33 -2.25 13.29
CA THR A 202 13.07 -1.36 14.20
C THR A 202 14.55 -1.35 13.83
N ALA A 203 15.11 -2.53 13.55
CA ALA A 203 16.50 -2.68 13.15
C ALA A 203 16.73 -2.52 11.63
N ASP A 204 15.74 -2.89 10.82
CA ASP A 204 15.80 -2.95 9.36
C ASP A 204 14.52 -2.33 8.74
N PRO A 205 14.38 -1.00 8.78
CA PRO A 205 13.19 -0.31 8.26
C PRO A 205 13.00 -0.44 6.74
N TRP A 206 14.00 -0.96 6.03
CA TRP A 206 14.00 -1.14 4.59
C TRP A 206 13.86 -2.61 4.14
N GLU A 207 13.64 -3.52 5.09
CA GLU A 207 13.36 -4.94 4.85
C GLU A 207 14.43 -5.63 3.98
N GLN A 208 15.70 -5.34 4.27
CA GLN A 208 16.85 -5.89 3.55
C GLN A 208 17.27 -7.27 4.06
N VAL A 209 16.98 -7.61 5.31
CA VAL A 209 17.45 -8.84 5.97
C VAL A 209 16.27 -9.74 6.35
N ASN A 210 16.00 -10.74 5.52
CA ASN A 210 14.96 -11.74 5.83
C ASN A 210 15.38 -12.63 7.01
N LEU A 211 14.56 -12.65 8.05
CA LEU A 211 14.72 -13.40 9.30
C LEU A 211 13.90 -14.70 9.35
N ALA A 212 13.09 -15.01 8.33
CA ALA A 212 12.10 -16.09 8.38
C ALA A 212 12.71 -17.48 8.66
N ASN A 213 13.96 -17.71 8.24
CA ASN A 213 14.67 -18.98 8.43
C ASN A 213 15.53 -19.01 9.71
N LYS A 214 15.58 -17.92 10.49
CA LYS A 214 16.37 -17.87 11.72
C LYS A 214 15.61 -18.56 12.86
N PRO A 215 16.17 -19.59 13.52
CA PRO A 215 15.48 -20.30 14.60
C PRO A 215 15.04 -19.39 15.76
N ALA A 216 15.86 -18.38 16.09
CA ALA A 216 15.55 -17.41 17.13
C ALA A 216 14.29 -16.57 16.84
N CYS A 217 13.89 -16.45 15.56
CA CYS A 217 12.73 -15.69 15.12
C CYS A 217 11.50 -16.59 14.85
N ALA A 218 11.60 -17.90 15.07
CA ALA A 218 10.52 -18.84 14.74
C ALA A 218 9.20 -18.51 15.47
N SER A 219 9.27 -18.17 16.76
CA SER A 219 8.07 -17.86 17.55
C SER A 219 7.28 -16.68 16.97
N ILE A 220 7.96 -15.58 16.61
CA ILE A 220 7.29 -14.39 16.05
C ILE A 220 6.82 -14.65 14.62
N ARG A 221 7.61 -15.38 13.81
CA ARG A 221 7.20 -15.79 12.46
C ARG A 221 5.89 -16.58 12.51
N ASP A 222 5.83 -17.60 13.35
CA ASP A 222 4.69 -18.52 13.44
C ASP A 222 3.46 -17.82 14.03
N GLU A 223 3.65 -16.87 14.95
CA GLU A 223 2.56 -16.02 15.44
C GLU A 223 1.95 -15.16 14.33
N LEU A 224 2.79 -14.40 13.61
CA LEU A 224 2.34 -13.53 12.53
C LEU A 224 1.71 -14.34 11.39
N ALA A 225 2.27 -15.50 11.04
CA ALA A 225 1.74 -16.37 10.00
C ALA A 225 0.32 -16.84 10.34
N ARG A 226 0.10 -17.24 11.60
CA ARG A 226 -1.22 -17.67 12.07
C ARG A 226 -2.24 -16.52 12.03
N ARG A 227 -1.83 -15.31 12.41
CA ARG A 227 -2.69 -14.11 12.38
C ARG A 227 -2.99 -13.66 10.96
N LEU A 228 -2.03 -13.77 10.04
CA LEU A 228 -2.24 -13.51 8.62
C LEU A 228 -3.25 -14.50 8.02
N LEU A 229 -3.09 -15.79 8.29
CA LEU A 229 -4.03 -16.82 7.85
C LEU A 229 -5.44 -16.58 8.43
N GLN A 230 -5.52 -16.22 9.71
CA GLN A 230 -6.79 -15.88 10.34
C GLN A 230 -7.46 -14.70 9.61
N HIS A 231 -6.71 -13.64 9.29
CA HIS A 231 -7.23 -12.51 8.54
C HIS A 231 -7.77 -12.94 7.17
N MET A 232 -7.01 -13.75 6.43
CA MET A 232 -7.44 -14.28 5.12
C MET A 232 -8.77 -15.06 5.24
N VAL A 233 -8.95 -15.83 6.32
CA VAL A 233 -10.21 -16.55 6.57
C VAL A 233 -11.36 -15.58 6.90
N GLU A 234 -11.10 -14.58 7.74
CA GLU A 234 -12.10 -13.58 8.14
C GLU A 234 -12.55 -12.70 6.96
N THR A 235 -11.69 -12.48 5.97
CA THR A 235 -11.98 -11.67 4.77
C THR A 235 -12.42 -12.50 3.56
N ASP A 236 -12.60 -13.81 3.72
CA ASP A 236 -12.94 -14.75 2.65
C ASP A 236 -12.00 -14.66 1.44
N ASP A 237 -10.70 -14.54 1.71
CA ASP A 237 -9.67 -14.35 0.69
C ASP A 237 -9.71 -15.48 -0.35
N PRO A 238 -9.89 -15.15 -1.65
CA PRO A 238 -10.00 -16.16 -2.70
C PRO A 238 -8.77 -17.05 -2.86
N LEU A 239 -7.59 -16.62 -2.40
CA LEU A 239 -6.39 -17.47 -2.41
C LEU A 239 -6.53 -18.73 -1.54
N LEU A 240 -7.42 -18.73 -0.55
CA LEU A 240 -7.73 -19.93 0.24
C LEU A 240 -8.34 -21.06 -0.60
N ARG A 241 -8.91 -20.73 -1.77
CA ARG A 241 -9.51 -21.68 -2.73
C ARG A 241 -8.58 -22.04 -3.88
N GLY A 242 -7.35 -21.52 -3.91
CA GLY A 242 -6.37 -21.74 -4.97
C GLY A 242 -6.09 -20.49 -5.79
N ALA A 243 -5.59 -20.68 -7.02
CA ALA A 243 -5.17 -19.56 -7.86
C ALA A 243 -6.37 -18.69 -8.26
N VAL A 244 -6.27 -17.38 -8.03
CA VAL A 244 -7.28 -16.43 -8.51
C VAL A 244 -7.11 -16.31 -10.02
N THR A 245 -8.16 -16.56 -10.79
CA THR A 245 -8.13 -16.41 -12.25
C THR A 245 -8.73 -15.07 -12.68
N SER A 246 -8.23 -14.48 -13.76
CA SER A 246 -8.78 -13.24 -14.31
C SER A 246 -10.16 -13.44 -14.94
N PRO A 247 -11.02 -12.40 -15.03
CA PRO A 247 -12.30 -12.50 -15.75
C PRO A 247 -12.16 -12.93 -17.23
N GLN A 248 -10.98 -12.69 -17.83
CA GLN A 248 -10.64 -13.15 -19.17
C GLN A 248 -10.54 -14.68 -19.23
N HIS A 249 -10.07 -15.34 -18.17
CA HIS A 249 -10.04 -16.80 -18.09
C HIS A 249 -11.46 -17.37 -18.20
N GLU A 250 -12.39 -16.89 -17.37
CA GLU A 250 -13.79 -17.36 -17.41
C GLU A 250 -14.42 -17.13 -18.78
N THR A 251 -14.23 -15.93 -19.34
CA THR A 251 -14.73 -15.58 -20.67
C THR A 251 -14.20 -16.54 -21.74
N THR A 252 -12.90 -16.81 -21.73
CA THR A 252 -12.24 -17.72 -22.68
C THR A 252 -12.77 -19.15 -22.52
N MET A 253 -12.92 -19.63 -21.28
CA MET A 253 -13.47 -20.96 -21.01
C MET A 253 -14.91 -21.12 -21.51
N LYS A 254 -15.75 -20.09 -21.36
CA LYS A 254 -17.11 -20.07 -21.93
C LYS A 254 -17.08 -20.19 -23.46
N MET A 255 -16.23 -19.40 -24.12
CA MET A 255 -16.08 -19.45 -25.58
C MET A 255 -15.63 -20.84 -26.06
N LEU A 256 -14.66 -21.45 -25.38
CA LEU A 256 -14.17 -22.79 -25.71
C LEU A 256 -15.23 -23.87 -25.52
N ARG A 257 -16.17 -23.69 -24.58
CA ARG A 257 -17.29 -24.60 -24.32
C ARG A 257 -18.51 -24.34 -25.23
N GLY A 258 -18.46 -23.32 -26.09
CA GLY A 258 -19.61 -22.89 -26.89
C GLY A 258 -20.73 -22.24 -26.08
N GLU A 259 -20.43 -21.78 -24.86
CA GLU A 259 -21.38 -21.08 -24.00
C GLU A 259 -21.53 -19.61 -24.44
N PRO A 260 -22.72 -19.00 -24.31
CA PRO A 260 -22.92 -17.60 -24.62
C PRO A 260 -22.06 -16.70 -23.72
N VAL A 261 -21.34 -15.76 -24.33
CA VAL A 261 -20.59 -14.72 -23.62
C VAL A 261 -21.40 -13.43 -23.63
N GLU A 262 -21.78 -12.92 -22.46
CA GLU A 262 -22.39 -11.60 -22.36
C GLU A 262 -21.37 -10.52 -22.74
N THR A 263 -21.49 -9.97 -23.94
CA THR A 263 -20.80 -8.72 -24.28
C THR A 263 -21.47 -7.59 -23.51
N LYS A 264 -20.91 -7.19 -22.36
CA LYS A 264 -21.30 -5.92 -21.73
C LYS A 264 -20.99 -4.80 -22.73
N ARG A 265 -22.00 -4.36 -23.49
CA ARG A 265 -21.97 -3.07 -24.19
C ARG A 265 -21.64 -2.02 -23.13
N LYS A 266 -20.45 -1.42 -23.21
CA LYS A 266 -20.13 -0.21 -22.45
C LYS A 266 -21.26 0.80 -22.72
N LYS A 267 -22.05 1.15 -21.70
CA LYS A 267 -22.86 2.37 -21.76
C LYS A 267 -21.86 3.51 -21.96
N LYS A 268 -22.07 4.28 -23.02
CA LYS A 268 -21.29 5.47 -23.36
C LYS A 268 -21.32 6.47 -22.22
#